data_AF-A0A3B9JBP1-F1
#
_entry.id   AF-A0A3B9JBP1-F1
#
_cell.length_a   1.000
_cell.length_b   1.000
_cell.length_c   1.000
_cell.angle_alpha   90.00
_cell.angle_beta   90.00
_cell.angle_gamma   90.00
#
_symmetry.space_group_name_H-M   'P 1'
#
loop_
_entity.id
_entity.type
_entity.pdbx_description
1 polymer ?
#
loop_
_entity_poly.entity_id
_entity_poly.type
_entity_poly.pdbx_seq_one_letter_code
_entity_poly.pdbx_strand_id
1 'polypeptide(L)'
;MSDNVTIRRWPALVWLILSQLFYLGLLIPWSVASMMSVMAFDAGISAQAVLFVGAIWSYPIWPLIFSILAWVAYARRSDKMAAVWTSVPLVIVGLAVAVFFILIEMGF
;
A
#
# COMPACT_ATOMS: atom_id res chain seq x y z
N MET A 1 31.67 -16.46 26.81
CA MET A 1 30.49 -17.16 26.26
C MET A 1 29.55 -16.08 25.79
N SER A 2 29.55 -15.74 24.50
CA SER A 2 28.65 -14.70 23.98
C SER A 2 27.26 -15.31 23.87
N ASP A 3 26.29 -14.73 24.55
CA ASP A 3 24.90 -15.13 24.41
C ASP A 3 24.48 -14.88 22.96
N ASN A 4 24.43 -15.96 22.18
CA ASN A 4 23.90 -15.93 20.83
C ASN A 4 22.38 -15.80 20.95
N VAL A 5 21.90 -14.60 21.26
CA VAL A 5 20.47 -14.28 21.27
C VAL A 5 19.98 -14.45 19.84
N THR A 6 19.37 -15.60 19.57
CA THR A 6 18.72 -15.86 18.29
C THR A 6 17.50 -14.95 18.21
N ILE A 7 17.64 -13.81 17.50
CA ILE A 7 16.51 -12.91 17.30
C ILE A 7 15.41 -13.68 16.56
N ARG A 8 14.27 -13.85 17.22
CA ARG A 8 13.10 -14.56 16.69
C ARG A 8 12.56 -13.78 15.47
N ARG A 9 12.60 -14.40 14.29
CA ARG A 9 12.19 -13.77 13.01
C ARG A 9 10.70 -13.88 12.69
N TRP A 10 9.96 -14.70 13.46
CA TRP A 10 8.52 -14.91 13.26
C TRP A 10 7.67 -13.64 13.34
N PRO A 11 7.97 -12.60 14.16
CA PRO A 11 7.14 -11.39 14.19
C PRO A 11 7.21 -10.64 12.85
N ALA A 12 8.39 -10.59 12.23
CA ALA A 12 8.58 -9.99 10.91
C ALA A 12 7.81 -10.77 9.83
N LEU A 13 7.82 -12.11 9.91
CA LEU A 13 7.04 -12.95 8.99
C LEU A 13 5.53 -12.73 9.15
N VAL A 14 5.03 -12.70 10.38
CA VAL A 14 3.62 -12.42 10.66
C VAL A 14 3.24 -11.03 10.15
N TRP A 15 4.09 -10.03 10.38
CA TRP A 15 3.87 -8.67 9.87
C TRP A 15 3.81 -8.61 8.33
N LEU A 16 4.72 -9.31 7.64
CA LEU A 16 4.69 -9.41 6.17
C LEU A 16 3.38 -9.99 5.67
N ILE A 17 2.94 -11.11 6.25
CA ILE A 17 1.70 -11.79 5.84
C ILE A 17 0.48 -10.90 6.11
N LEU A 18 0.35 -10.36 7.32
CA LEU A 18 -0.79 -9.53 7.69
C LEU A 18 -0.88 -8.25 6.84
N SER A 19 0.25 -7.60 6.56
CA SER A 19 0.26 -6.43 5.67
C SER A 19 -0.16 -6.79 4.24
N GLN A 20 0.25 -7.95 3.71
CA GLN A 20 -0.21 -8.39 2.39
C GLN A 20 -1.71 -8.66 2.35
N LEU A 21 -2.24 -9.35 3.37
CA LEU A 21 -3.68 -9.60 3.47
C LEU A 21 -4.47 -8.29 3.56
N PHE A 22 -3.95 -7.31 4.30
CA PHE A 22 -4.54 -5.98 4.35
C PHE A 22 -4.52 -5.29 2.98
N TYR A 23 -3.41 -5.33 2.24
CA TYR A 23 -3.33 -4.77 0.88
C TYR A 23 -4.29 -5.45 -0.10
N LEU A 24 -4.43 -6.77 -0.02
CA LEU A 24 -5.43 -7.50 -0.79
C LEU A 24 -6.85 -7.06 -0.44
N GLY A 25 -7.15 -6.85 0.84
CA GLY A 25 -8.43 -6.29 1.29
C GLY A 25 -8.71 -4.91 0.70
N LEU A 26 -7.69 -4.05 0.59
CA LEU A 26 -7.82 -2.72 -0.03
C LEU A 26 -8.08 -2.76 -1.55
N LEU A 27 -7.88 -3.89 -2.22
CA LEU A 27 -8.28 -4.03 -3.63
C LEU A 27 -9.81 -4.00 -3.80
N ILE A 28 -10.58 -4.32 -2.76
CA ILE A 28 -12.05 -4.28 -2.81
C ILE A 28 -12.55 -2.85 -3.01
N PRO A 29 -12.30 -1.87 -2.10
CA PRO A 29 -12.72 -0.49 -2.32
C PRO A 29 -12.04 0.14 -3.53
N TRP A 30 -10.78 -0.21 -3.81
CA TRP A 30 -10.10 0.24 -5.02
C TRP A 30 -10.81 -0.20 -6.30
N SER A 31 -11.34 -1.42 -6.37
CA SER A 31 -12.03 -1.90 -7.57
C SER A 31 -13.29 -1.10 -7.90
N VAL A 32 -14.01 -0.65 -6.88
CA VAL A 32 -15.15 0.27 -7.04
C VAL A 32 -14.65 1.62 -7.57
N ALA A 33 -13.61 2.19 -6.95
CA ALA A 33 -13.04 3.46 -7.36
C ALA A 33 -12.49 3.42 -8.79
N SER A 34 -11.86 2.32 -9.21
CA SER A 34 -11.30 2.18 -10.55
C SER A 34 -12.39 2.07 -11.61
N MET A 35 -13.48 1.36 -11.34
CA MET A 35 -14.66 1.34 -12.22
C MET A 35 -15.31 2.72 -12.35
N MET A 36 -15.51 3.42 -11.23
CA MET A 36 -16.08 4.78 -11.23
C MET A 36 -15.17 5.79 -11.93
N SER A 37 -13.85 5.62 -11.85
CA SER A 37 -12.90 6.58 -12.43
C SER A 37 -13.06 6.75 -13.94
N VAL A 38 -13.47 5.69 -14.65
CA VAL A 38 -13.64 5.70 -16.11
C VAL A 38 -14.73 6.69 -16.55
N MET A 39 -15.69 7.01 -15.69
CA MET A 39 -16.72 8.04 -15.95
C MET A 39 -16.12 9.43 -16.17
N ALA A 40 -14.86 9.67 -15.76
CA ALA A 40 -14.15 10.91 -16.10
C ALA A 40 -13.98 11.12 -17.61
N PHE A 41 -14.10 10.06 -18.42
CA PHE A 41 -14.08 10.14 -19.88
C PHE A 41 -15.45 10.46 -20.51
N ASP A 42 -16.54 10.47 -19.74
CA ASP A 42 -17.89 10.80 -20.27
C ASP A 42 -17.96 12.24 -20.80
N ALA A 43 -17.15 13.14 -20.24
CA ALA A 43 -16.99 14.52 -20.70
C ALA A 43 -15.97 14.68 -21.86
N GLY A 44 -15.40 13.57 -22.36
CA GLY A 44 -14.38 13.51 -23.40
C GLY A 44 -12.99 13.14 -22.88
N ILE A 45 -12.10 12.77 -23.81
CA ILE A 45 -10.71 12.41 -23.48
C ILE A 45 -9.89 13.69 -23.32
N SER A 46 -9.43 13.92 -22.09
CA SER A 46 -8.53 15.02 -21.74
C SER A 46 -7.30 14.49 -20.99
N ALA A 47 -6.22 15.27 -20.97
CA ALA A 47 -5.03 14.92 -20.20
C ALA A 47 -5.35 14.72 -18.71
N GLN A 48 -6.26 15.53 -18.16
CA GLN A 48 -6.72 15.47 -16.78
C GLN A 48 -7.46 14.16 -16.50
N ALA A 49 -8.38 13.74 -17.37
CA ALA A 49 -9.10 12.47 -17.23
C ALA A 49 -8.14 11.28 -17.29
N VAL A 50 -7.18 11.29 -18.24
CA VAL A 50 -6.17 10.23 -18.36
C VAL A 50 -5.30 10.16 -17.10
N LEU A 51 -4.83 11.29 -16.58
CA LEU A 51 -4.03 11.33 -15.35
C LEU A 51 -4.83 10.85 -14.14
N PHE A 52 -6.09 11.24 -14.01
CA PHE A 52 -6.96 10.82 -12.91
C PHE A 52 -7.19 9.30 -12.91
N VAL A 53 -7.62 8.74 -14.05
CA VAL A 53 -7.84 7.30 -14.19
C VAL A 53 -6.53 6.54 -14.01
N GLY A 54 -5.44 7.01 -14.65
CA GLY A 54 -4.12 6.40 -14.51
C GLY A 54 -3.61 6.39 -13.08
N ALA A 55 -3.81 7.48 -12.32
CA ALA A 55 -3.45 7.55 -10.92
C ALA A 55 -4.20 6.49 -10.09
N ILE A 56 -5.52 6.39 -10.24
CA ILE A 56 -6.34 5.40 -9.53
C ILE A 56 -5.92 3.98 -9.92
N TRP A 57 -5.77 3.70 -11.22
CA TRP A 57 -5.40 2.37 -11.71
C TRP A 57 -3.98 1.95 -11.31
N SER A 58 -3.08 2.90 -11.05
CA SER A 58 -1.72 2.59 -10.60
C SER A 58 -1.65 2.04 -9.18
N TYR A 59 -2.71 2.19 -8.37
CA TYR A 59 -2.68 1.84 -6.94
C TYR A 59 -2.15 0.43 -6.65
N PRO A 60 -2.62 -0.66 -7.27
CA PRO A 60 -2.16 -2.02 -6.95
C PRO A 60 -0.67 -2.26 -7.23
N ILE A 61 -0.07 -1.48 -8.12
CA ILE A 61 1.34 -1.61 -8.51
C ILE A 61 2.24 -1.29 -7.31
N TRP A 62 1.89 -0.28 -6.50
CA TRP A 62 2.74 0.17 -5.41
C TRP A 62 2.84 -0.87 -4.28
N PRO A 63 1.75 -1.34 -3.64
CA PRO A 63 1.85 -2.40 -2.63
C PRO A 63 2.54 -3.66 -3.16
N LEU A 64 2.35 -4.00 -4.43
CA LEU A 64 3.02 -5.15 -5.05
C LEU A 64 4.55 -4.97 -5.11
N ILE A 65 5.04 -3.83 -5.59
CA ILE A 65 6.48 -3.53 -5.63
C ILE A 65 7.08 -3.59 -4.22
N PHE A 66 6.45 -2.92 -3.25
CA PHE A 66 6.93 -2.88 -1.87
C PHE A 66 6.86 -4.25 -1.18
N SER A 67 5.86 -5.06 -1.51
CA SER A 67 5.76 -6.47 -1.08
C SER A 67 6.96 -7.27 -1.55
N ILE A 68 7.28 -7.20 -2.85
CA ILE A 68 8.42 -7.91 -3.43
C ILE A 68 9.72 -7.46 -2.75
N LEU A 69 9.94 -6.15 -2.59
CA LEU A 69 11.12 -5.62 -1.89
C LEU A 69 11.22 -6.11 -0.44
N ALA A 70 10.09 -6.19 0.26
CA ALA A 70 10.03 -6.68 1.63
C ALA A 70 10.39 -8.17 1.74
N TRP A 71 9.86 -9.02 0.84
CA TRP A 71 10.20 -10.43 0.78
C TRP A 71 11.66 -10.68 0.39
N VAL A 72 12.20 -9.89 -0.54
CA VAL A 72 13.64 -9.93 -0.89
C VAL A 72 14.50 -9.55 0.31
N ALA A 73 14.15 -8.51 1.06
CA ALA A 73 14.87 -8.12 2.28
C ALA A 73 14.80 -9.21 3.37
N TYR A 74 13.63 -9.84 3.54
CA TYR A 74 13.45 -10.96 4.48
C TYR A 74 14.28 -12.19 4.07
N ALA A 75 14.34 -12.51 2.77
CA ALA A 75 15.19 -13.58 2.25
C ALA A 75 16.68 -13.32 2.50
N ARG A 76 17.10 -12.04 2.41
CA ARG A 76 18.47 -11.58 2.70
C ARG A 76 18.78 -11.40 4.20
N ARG A 77 17.95 -11.95 5.10
CA ARG A 77 18.10 -11.87 6.57
C ARG A 77 18.04 -10.44 7.13
N SER A 78 17.51 -9.47 6.38
CA SER A 78 17.36 -8.08 6.81
C SER A 78 15.93 -7.82 7.28
N ASP A 79 15.59 -8.33 8.47
CA ASP A 79 14.22 -8.27 9.01
C ASP A 79 13.74 -6.84 9.26
N LYS A 80 14.65 -5.93 9.65
CA LYS A 80 14.34 -4.50 9.79
C LYS A 80 13.92 -3.89 8.46
N MET A 81 14.64 -4.20 7.37
CA MET A 81 14.30 -3.67 6.05
C MET A 81 13.03 -4.30 5.50
N ALA A 82 12.79 -5.60 5.75
CA ALA A 82 11.53 -6.23 5.40
C ALA A 82 10.33 -5.52 6.05
N ALA A 83 10.45 -5.19 7.35
CA ALA A 83 9.43 -4.44 8.07
C ALA A 83 9.25 -3.02 7.51
N VAL A 84 10.34 -2.30 7.19
CA VAL A 84 10.26 -0.96 6.59
C VAL A 84 9.55 -1.01 5.24
N TRP A 85 10.00 -1.86 4.31
CA TRP A 85 9.43 -1.93 2.97
C TRP A 85 7.95 -2.28 2.98
N THR A 86 7.54 -3.23 3.82
CA THR A 86 6.13 -3.60 3.92
C THR A 86 5.28 -2.56 4.66
N SER A 87 5.88 -1.59 5.36
CA SER A 87 5.13 -0.55 6.08
C SER A 87 4.98 0.75 5.28
N VAL A 88 5.81 0.98 4.25
CA VAL A 88 5.74 2.20 3.44
C VAL A 88 4.34 2.41 2.83
N PRO A 89 3.72 1.42 2.14
CA PRO A 89 2.37 1.62 1.61
C PRO A 89 1.32 1.80 2.71
N LEU A 90 1.45 1.13 3.87
CA LEU A 90 0.56 1.34 5.02
C LEU A 90 0.59 2.79 5.52
N VAL A 91 1.78 3.39 5.62
CA VAL A 91 1.92 4.80 6.04
C VAL A 91 1.24 5.72 5.04
N ILE A 92 1.43 5.49 3.74
CA ILE A 92 0.80 6.30 2.69
C ILE A 92 -0.73 6.19 2.77
N VAL A 93 -1.26 4.96 2.89
CA VAL A 93 -2.71 4.73 3.06
C VAL A 93 -3.23 5.40 4.34
N GLY A 94 -2.52 5.25 5.46
CA GLY A 94 -2.88 5.87 6.73
C GLY A 94 -2.93 7.40 6.64
N LEU A 95 -1.96 8.02 5.98
CA LEU A 95 -1.94 9.47 5.73
C LEU A 95 -3.10 9.89 4.81
N ALA A 96 -3.37 9.15 3.74
CA ALA A 96 -4.48 9.45 2.84
C ALA A 96 -5.83 9.40 3.57
N VAL A 97 -6.04 8.39 4.42
CA VAL A 97 -7.24 8.26 5.25
C VAL A 97 -7.33 9.40 6.27
N ALA A 98 -6.23 9.77 6.92
CA ALA A 98 -6.21 10.89 7.87
C ALA A 98 -6.56 12.22 7.19
N VAL A 99 -5.97 12.50 6.03
CA VAL A 99 -6.28 13.70 5.23
C VAL A 99 -7.76 13.69 4.82
N PHE A 100 -8.28 12.55 4.38
CA PHE A 100 -9.69 12.42 4.03
C PHE A 100 -10.63 12.76 5.19
N PHE A 101 -10.36 12.26 6.41
CA PHE A 101 -11.13 12.61 7.59
C PHE A 101 -11.04 14.10 7.95
N ILE A 102 -9.85 14.69 7.87
CA ILE A 102 -9.65 16.13 8.12
C ILE A 102 -10.47 16.97 7.12
N LEU A 103 -10.47 16.60 5.84
CA LEU A 103 -11.24 17.31 4.82
C LEU A 103 -12.75 17.26 5.10
N ILE A 104 -13.26 16.10 5.52
CA ILE A 104 -14.67 15.94 5.93
C ILE A 104 -15.00 16.83 7.12
N GLU A 105 -14.14 16.86 8.15
CA GLU A 105 -14.34 17.70 9.33
C GLU A 105 -14.36 19.20 8.98
N MET A 106 -13.61 19.60 7.94
CA MET A 106 -13.58 20.97 7.42
C MET A 106 -14.76 21.30 6.50
N GLY A 107 -15.65 20.34 6.20
CA GLY A 107 -16.85 20.55 5.39
C GLY A 107 -16.61 20.56 3.88
N PHE A 108 -15.52 19.94 3.41
CA PHE A 108 -15.26 19.69 1.99
C PHE A 108 -15.87 18.38 1.49
#